data_AF-L8JDF7-F1
#
_entry.id   AF-L8JDF7-F1
#
_cell.length_a   1.000
_cell.length_b   1.000
_cell.length_c   1.000
_cell.angle_alpha   90.00
_cell.angle_beta   90.00
_cell.angle_gamma   90.00
#
_symmetry.space_group_name_H-M   'P 1'
#
loop_
_entity.id
_entity.type
_entity.pdbx_description
1 polymer ?
#
loop_
_entity_poly.entity_id
_entity_poly.type
_entity_poly.pdbx_seq_one_letter_code
_entity_poly.pdbx_strand_id
1 'polypeptide(L)'
;MAAALAENNGSDVVNLDSVFWMPGGYNQKRSEEQVAIAIEEIKQSSDWVVEGVFGALIEPLVECADMMIYLDFQWQDCYEALLSRGSESSKQLDPEAADANFQALLTWASQYEHRHNKNSREFHQRLYQSFEKDKYRLLNRNDVNQFVKDFGASI
;
A
#
# COMPACT_ATOMS: atom_id res chain seq x y z
N MET A 1 0.38 -0.89 10.55
CA MET A 1 -0.55 0.25 10.55
C MET A 1 -1.93 -0.22 10.13
N ALA A 2 -2.13 -0.63 8.87
CA ALA A 2 -3.45 -1.09 8.38
C ALA A 2 -4.14 -2.09 9.31
N ALA A 3 -3.43 -3.16 9.70
CA ALA A 3 -3.94 -4.14 10.67
C ALA A 3 -4.35 -3.54 12.03
N ALA A 4 -3.59 -2.57 12.55
CA ALA A 4 -3.92 -1.91 13.81
C ALA A 4 -5.14 -0.98 13.67
N LEU A 5 -5.30 -0.31 12.53
CA LEU A 5 -6.48 0.51 12.26
C LEU A 5 -7.73 -0.35 12.13
N ALA A 6 -7.63 -1.43 11.37
CA ALA A 6 -8.68 -2.42 11.17
C ALA A 6 -9.11 -3.11 12.47
N GLU A 7 -8.16 -3.48 13.33
CA GLU A 7 -8.47 -4.05 14.65
C GLU A 7 -9.23 -3.05 15.53
N ASN A 8 -8.85 -1.77 15.49
CA ASN A 8 -9.45 -0.73 16.31
C ASN A 8 -10.89 -0.39 15.90
N ASN A 9 -11.24 -0.49 14.61
CA ASN A 9 -12.57 -0.12 14.10
C ASN A 9 -13.42 -1.31 13.61
N GLY A 10 -12.91 -2.55 13.71
CA GLY A 10 -13.59 -3.75 13.25
C GLY A 10 -13.68 -3.89 11.72
N SER A 11 -12.83 -3.20 10.96
CA SER A 11 -12.76 -3.30 9.49
C SER A 11 -11.94 -4.48 9.00
N ASP A 12 -12.14 -4.87 7.74
CA ASP A 12 -11.27 -5.81 7.05
C ASP A 12 -10.02 -5.12 6.48
N VAL A 13 -8.88 -5.81 6.49
CA VAL A 13 -7.66 -5.32 5.80
C VAL A 13 -7.61 -5.90 4.39
N VAL A 14 -7.46 -5.01 3.41
CA VAL A 14 -7.24 -5.41 2.00
C VAL A 14 -5.87 -4.93 1.54
N ASN A 15 -4.98 -5.89 1.26
CA ASN A 15 -3.67 -5.60 0.67
C ASN A 15 -3.80 -5.59 -0.86
N LEU A 16 -3.41 -4.48 -1.52
CA LEU A 16 -3.54 -4.36 -2.97
C LEU A 16 -2.65 -5.32 -3.76
N ASP A 17 -1.56 -5.85 -3.20
CA ASP A 17 -0.81 -6.95 -3.83
C ASP A 17 -1.70 -8.19 -3.99
N SER A 18 -2.55 -8.51 -3.01
CA SER A 18 -3.47 -9.64 -3.10
C SER A 18 -4.64 -9.39 -4.04
N VAL A 19 -4.83 -8.16 -4.55
CA VAL A 19 -5.78 -7.81 -5.62
C VAL A 19 -5.08 -7.84 -6.99
N PHE A 20 -3.83 -7.39 -7.06
CA PHE A 20 -3.09 -7.27 -8.32
C PHE A 20 -2.42 -8.59 -8.76
N TRP A 21 -1.88 -9.38 -7.82
CA TRP A 21 -1.12 -10.61 -8.10
C TRP A 21 -1.90 -11.88 -7.78
N MET A 22 -1.75 -12.90 -8.61
CA MET A 22 -2.24 -14.25 -8.31
C MET A 22 -1.55 -14.82 -7.05
N PRO A 23 -2.23 -15.72 -6.30
CA PRO A 23 -1.58 -16.45 -5.22
C PRO A 23 -0.32 -17.19 -5.71
N GLY A 24 0.73 -17.21 -4.89
CA GLY A 24 2.03 -17.80 -5.26
C GLY A 24 3.14 -16.78 -5.54
N GLY A 25 2.86 -15.48 -5.38
CA GLY A 25 3.86 -14.40 -5.39
C GLY A 25 3.80 -13.51 -6.62
N TYR A 26 4.80 -12.63 -6.75
CA TYR A 26 4.85 -11.50 -7.71
C TYR A 26 5.11 -11.90 -9.18
N ASN A 27 4.76 -13.13 -9.56
CA ASN A 27 5.13 -13.71 -10.86
C ASN A 27 4.01 -13.56 -11.90
N GLN A 28 2.75 -13.53 -11.47
CA GLN A 28 1.60 -13.50 -12.37
C GLN A 28 0.57 -12.50 -11.91
N LYS A 29 0.27 -11.52 -12.76
CA LYS A 29 -0.80 -10.55 -12.55
C LYS A 29 -2.16 -11.21 -12.77
N ARG A 30 -3.16 -10.79 -12.02
CA ARG A 30 -4.57 -11.05 -12.37
C ARG A 30 -4.94 -10.36 -13.68
N SER A 31 -5.98 -10.86 -14.35
CA SER A 31 -6.54 -10.15 -15.50
C SER A 31 -7.17 -8.83 -15.07
N GLU A 32 -7.30 -7.88 -16.00
CA GLU A 32 -7.97 -6.60 -15.74
C GLU A 32 -9.42 -6.80 -15.27
N GLU A 33 -10.12 -7.79 -15.81
CA GLU A 33 -11.47 -8.16 -15.40
C GLU A 33 -11.52 -8.65 -13.94
N GLN A 34 -10.58 -9.52 -13.55
CA GLN A 34 -10.50 -10.01 -12.16
C GLN A 34 -10.18 -8.88 -11.18
N VAL A 35 -9.30 -7.95 -11.56
CA VAL A 35 -8.99 -6.77 -10.74
C VAL A 35 -10.22 -5.87 -10.62
N ALA A 36 -10.93 -5.61 -11.72
CA ALA A 36 -12.13 -4.79 -11.71
C ALA A 36 -13.23 -5.37 -10.81
N ILE A 37 -13.48 -6.69 -10.88
CA ILE A 37 -14.43 -7.37 -10.01
C ILE A 37 -14.04 -7.19 -8.54
N ALA A 38 -12.78 -7.45 -8.19
CA ALA A 38 -12.31 -7.30 -6.81
C ALA A 38 -12.43 -5.86 -6.29
N ILE A 39 -12.18 -4.85 -7.13
CA ILE A 39 -12.38 -3.44 -6.77
C ILE A 39 -13.85 -3.14 -6.50
N GLU A 40 -14.78 -3.66 -7.31
CA GLU A 40 -16.21 -3.47 -7.06
C GLU A 40 -16.69 -4.20 -5.80
N GLU A 41 -16.14 -5.37 -5.49
CA GLU A 41 -16.41 -6.07 -4.21
C GLU A 41 -15.94 -5.24 -3.01
N ILE A 42 -14.75 -4.63 -3.07
CA ILE A 42 -14.23 -3.75 -2.01
C ILE A 42 -15.16 -2.55 -1.79
N LYS A 43 -15.62 -1.91 -2.88
CA LYS A 43 -16.55 -0.77 -2.81
C LYS A 43 -17.89 -1.11 -2.18
N GLN A 44 -18.34 -2.36 -2.28
CA GLN A 44 -19.61 -2.83 -1.73
C GLN A 44 -19.49 -3.27 -0.26
N SER A 45 -18.27 -3.46 0.25
CA SER A 45 -18.05 -3.77 1.67
C SER A 45 -18.27 -2.52 2.55
N SER A 46 -18.74 -2.73 3.79
CA SER A 46 -19.07 -1.63 4.71
C SER A 46 -17.85 -1.00 5.36
N ASP A 47 -16.84 -1.79 5.71
CA ASP A 47 -15.74 -1.38 6.58
C ASP A 47 -14.43 -2.01 6.14
N TRP A 48 -13.54 -1.19 5.57
CA TRP A 48 -12.25 -1.66 5.06
C TRP A 48 -11.11 -0.70 5.34
N VAL A 49 -9.91 -1.27 5.45
CA VAL A 49 -8.64 -0.57 5.38
C VAL A 49 -7.85 -1.15 4.21
N VAL A 50 -7.83 -0.42 3.10
CA VAL A 50 -7.08 -0.78 1.89
C VAL A 50 -5.67 -0.21 1.99
N GLU A 51 -4.66 -1.03 1.75
CA GLU A 51 -3.26 -0.63 1.81
C GLU A 51 -2.47 -1.11 0.59
N GLY A 52 -1.59 -0.24 0.08
CA GLY A 52 -0.71 -0.55 -1.04
C GLY A 52 -0.31 0.68 -1.86
N VAL A 53 0.49 0.44 -2.90
CA VAL A 53 1.14 1.49 -3.71
C VAL A 53 0.55 1.62 -5.12
N PHE A 54 -0.44 0.79 -5.47
CA PHE A 54 -0.99 0.74 -6.81
C PHE A 54 -2.04 1.84 -7.02
N GLY A 55 -1.62 3.04 -7.43
CA GLY A 55 -2.56 4.15 -7.58
C GLY A 55 -3.67 3.91 -8.59
N ALA A 56 -3.49 3.02 -9.58
CA ALA A 56 -4.57 2.60 -10.48
C ALA A 56 -5.71 1.85 -9.76
N LEU A 57 -5.39 1.15 -8.66
CA LEU A 57 -6.35 0.42 -7.83
C LEU A 57 -6.90 1.33 -6.73
N ILE A 58 -6.09 2.29 -6.24
CA ILE A 58 -6.52 3.28 -5.23
C ILE A 58 -7.51 4.28 -5.82
N GLU A 59 -7.24 4.83 -7.01
CA GLU A 59 -8.03 5.88 -7.65
C GLU A 59 -9.55 5.63 -7.65
N PRO A 60 -10.07 4.45 -8.06
CA PRO A 60 -11.51 4.18 -8.01
C PRO A 60 -12.08 4.03 -6.59
N LEU A 61 -11.26 3.81 -5.57
CA LEU A 61 -11.69 3.67 -4.17
C LEU A 61 -11.77 5.02 -3.44
N VAL A 62 -11.15 6.06 -4.00
CA VAL A 62 -11.05 7.39 -3.37
C VAL A 62 -12.43 8.00 -3.09
N GLU A 63 -13.41 7.82 -3.97
CA GLU A 63 -14.76 8.36 -3.75
C GLU A 63 -15.50 7.67 -2.59
N CYS A 64 -15.20 6.39 -2.37
CA CYS A 64 -15.82 5.56 -1.34
C CYS A 64 -15.10 5.67 0.01
N ALA A 65 -13.81 6.02 0.03
CA ALA A 65 -13.03 6.16 1.25
C ALA A 65 -13.52 7.34 2.09
N ASP A 66 -13.61 7.19 3.40
CA ASP A 66 -13.89 8.30 4.33
C ASP A 66 -12.62 8.93 4.90
N MET A 67 -11.50 8.19 4.85
CA MET A 67 -10.20 8.65 5.30
C MET A 67 -9.09 8.25 4.33
N MET A 68 -8.12 9.13 4.12
CA MET A 68 -6.90 8.84 3.36
C MET A 68 -5.65 9.11 4.20
N ILE A 69 -4.81 8.09 4.36
CA ILE A 69 -3.52 8.22 5.05
C ILE A 69 -2.40 8.04 4.03
N TYR A 70 -1.66 9.12 3.77
CA TYR A 70 -0.54 9.11 2.85
C TYR A 70 0.80 9.01 3.60
N LEU A 71 1.50 7.89 3.41
CA LEU A 71 2.85 7.66 3.92
C LEU A 71 3.86 8.29 2.96
N ASP A 72 4.23 9.54 3.19
CA ASP A 72 5.17 10.30 2.35
C ASP A 72 6.58 10.28 2.96
N PHE A 73 7.12 9.08 3.08
CA PHE A 73 8.43 8.86 3.67
C PHE A 73 9.55 9.24 2.70
N GLN A 74 10.70 9.65 3.25
CA GLN A 74 11.90 9.83 2.46
C GLN A 74 12.40 8.48 1.94
N TRP A 75 13.02 8.47 0.77
CA TRP A 75 13.55 7.23 0.17
C TRP A 75 14.50 6.49 1.12
N GLN A 76 15.35 7.21 1.86
CA GLN A 76 16.30 6.62 2.79
C GLN A 76 15.60 5.76 3.88
N ASP A 77 14.51 6.26 4.46
CA ASP A 77 13.73 5.52 5.47
C ASP A 77 13.08 4.26 4.87
N CYS A 78 12.55 4.38 3.65
CA CYS A 78 11.97 3.26 2.91
C CYS A 78 13.03 2.19 2.57
N TYR A 79 14.21 2.63 2.15
CA TYR A 79 15.33 1.78 1.78
C TYR A 79 15.85 0.99 2.98
N GLU A 80 16.08 1.63 4.11
CA GLU A 80 16.51 0.97 5.34
C GLU A 80 15.47 -0.05 5.83
N ALA A 81 14.18 0.29 5.73
CA ALA A 81 13.09 -0.65 6.05
C ALA A 81 13.01 -1.83 5.06
N LEU A 82 13.34 -1.63 3.77
CA LEU A 82 13.45 -2.71 2.79
C LEU A 82 14.65 -3.63 3.09
N LEU A 83 15.81 -3.07 3.42
CA LEU A 83 16.98 -3.85 3.81
C LEU A 83 16.75 -4.66 5.08
N SER A 84 16.13 -4.05 6.11
CA SER A 84 15.88 -4.72 7.39
C SER A 84 14.90 -5.88 7.27
N ARG A 85 13.88 -5.78 6.41
CA ARG A 85 12.91 -6.86 6.21
C ARG A 85 13.44 -7.93 5.25
N GLY A 86 14.41 -7.57 4.40
CA GLY A 86 14.91 -8.41 3.32
C GLY A 86 13.83 -8.72 2.28
N SER A 87 14.06 -9.79 1.53
CA SER A 87 13.08 -10.33 0.59
C SER A 87 11.96 -11.02 1.38
N GLU A 88 10.70 -10.57 1.32
CA GLU A 88 9.53 -11.38 1.73
C GLU A 88 9.49 -12.72 0.94
N SER A 89 10.10 -12.71 -0.25
CA SER A 89 10.40 -13.86 -1.10
C SER A 89 11.53 -14.76 -0.59
N SER A 90 12.13 -14.52 0.59
CA SER A 90 13.02 -15.50 1.25
C SER A 90 12.29 -16.80 1.67
N LYS A 91 10.97 -16.85 1.48
CA LYS A 91 10.14 -18.07 1.52
C LYS A 91 10.12 -18.84 0.20
N GLN A 92 10.72 -18.31 -0.87
CA GLN A 92 10.92 -19.03 -2.13
C GLN A 92 12.01 -20.09 -1.92
N LEU A 93 11.82 -21.28 -2.52
CA LEU A 93 12.72 -22.42 -2.38
C LEU A 93 14.11 -22.17 -3.01
N ASP A 94 14.22 -21.16 -3.88
CA ASP A 94 15.43 -20.81 -4.60
C ASP A 94 16.02 -19.47 -4.09
N PRO A 95 17.17 -19.51 -3.40
CA PRO A 95 17.85 -18.31 -2.89
C PRO A 95 18.28 -17.32 -3.98
N GLU A 96 18.68 -17.77 -5.17
CA GLU A 96 19.14 -16.87 -6.24
C GLU A 96 17.97 -16.08 -6.82
N ALA A 97 16.83 -16.75 -7.04
CA ALA A 97 15.60 -16.09 -7.45
C ALA A 97 15.09 -15.10 -6.40
N ALA A 98 15.22 -15.44 -5.11
CA ALA A 98 14.82 -14.55 -4.00
C ALA A 98 15.67 -13.27 -3.93
N ASP A 99 16.99 -13.36 -4.18
CA ASP A 99 17.89 -12.20 -4.26
C ASP A 99 17.59 -11.34 -5.50
N ALA A 100 17.45 -11.95 -6.67
CA ALA A 100 17.11 -11.24 -7.90
C ALA A 100 15.79 -10.46 -7.77
N ASN A 101 14.76 -11.08 -7.18
CA ASN A 101 13.48 -10.44 -6.90
C ASN A 101 13.62 -9.27 -5.92
N PHE A 102 14.48 -9.40 -4.90
CA PHE A 102 14.73 -8.33 -3.94
C PHE A 102 15.46 -7.15 -4.58
N GLN A 103 16.48 -7.40 -5.42
CA GLN A 103 17.16 -6.35 -6.17
C GLN A 103 16.21 -5.63 -7.15
N ALA A 104 15.33 -6.39 -7.81
CA ALA A 104 14.28 -5.83 -8.65
C ALA A 104 13.31 -4.94 -7.84
N LEU A 105 12.92 -5.37 -6.63
CA LEU A 105 12.09 -4.57 -5.72
C LEU A 105 12.81 -3.27 -5.29
N LEU A 106 14.09 -3.35 -4.89
CA LEU A 106 14.86 -2.16 -4.52
C LEU A 106 14.95 -1.16 -5.66
N THR A 107 15.24 -1.64 -6.88
CA THR A 107 15.30 -0.82 -8.10
C THR A 107 13.94 -0.21 -8.42
N TRP A 108 12.87 -0.99 -8.30
CA TRP A 108 11.52 -0.51 -8.54
C TRP A 108 11.10 0.53 -7.49
N ALA A 109 11.43 0.32 -6.22
CA ALA A 109 11.08 1.25 -5.15
C ALA A 109 11.89 2.56 -5.23
N SER A 110 13.17 2.51 -5.62
CA SER A 110 14.02 3.70 -5.74
C SER A 110 13.54 4.67 -6.81
N GLN A 111 12.79 4.17 -7.80
CA GLN A 111 12.21 4.97 -8.87
C GLN A 111 10.89 5.65 -8.47
N TYR A 112 10.35 5.43 -7.26
CA TYR A 112 9.06 5.95 -6.83
C TYR A 112 8.95 7.48 -6.99
N GLU A 113 10.02 8.20 -6.66
CA GLU A 113 10.07 9.66 -6.73
C GLU A 113 10.13 10.21 -8.16
N HIS A 114 10.62 9.41 -9.12
CA HIS A 114 10.95 9.90 -10.46
C HIS A 114 10.15 9.23 -11.59
N ARG A 115 9.41 8.16 -11.32
CA ARG A 115 8.53 7.55 -12.32
C ARG A 115 7.31 8.42 -12.58
N HIS A 116 6.79 8.38 -13.79
CA HIS A 116 5.59 9.12 -14.19
C HIS A 116 4.48 8.16 -14.62
N ASN A 117 3.94 7.43 -13.64
CA ASN A 117 2.81 6.53 -13.82
C ASN A 117 1.92 6.55 -12.57
N LYS A 118 0.87 5.73 -12.53
CA LYS A 118 -0.04 5.68 -11.39
C LYS A 118 0.57 5.13 -10.09
N ASN A 119 1.83 4.69 -10.09
CA ASN A 119 2.54 4.22 -8.89
C ASN A 119 3.64 5.22 -8.48
N SER A 120 3.53 6.48 -8.88
CA SER A 120 4.51 7.53 -8.59
C SER A 120 4.16 8.38 -7.39
N ARG A 121 5.18 9.03 -6.83
CA ARG A 121 5.00 10.08 -5.81
C ARG A 121 4.08 11.19 -6.30
N GLU A 122 4.29 11.66 -7.53
CA GLU A 122 3.47 12.70 -8.16
C GLU A 122 1.99 12.29 -8.19
N PHE A 123 1.69 11.07 -8.62
CA PHE A 123 0.31 10.59 -8.72
C PHE A 123 -0.36 10.46 -7.35
N HIS A 124 0.32 9.86 -6.37
CA HIS A 124 -0.22 9.73 -5.01
C HIS A 124 -0.40 11.09 -4.32
N GLN A 125 0.53 12.03 -4.53
CA GLN A 125 0.38 13.39 -4.03
C GLN A 125 -0.85 14.08 -4.61
N ARG A 126 -1.14 13.89 -5.92
CA ARG A 126 -2.37 14.42 -6.52
C ARG A 126 -3.62 13.83 -5.88
N LEU A 127 -3.69 12.50 -5.72
CA LEU A 127 -4.82 11.85 -5.05
C LEU A 127 -5.03 12.39 -3.63
N TYR A 128 -3.95 12.51 -2.85
CA TYR A 128 -4.00 13.07 -1.50
C TYR A 128 -4.46 14.54 -1.48
N GLN A 129 -3.96 15.34 -2.42
CA GLN A 129 -4.33 16.75 -2.52
C GLN A 129 -5.80 16.92 -2.90
N SER A 130 -6.32 16.11 -3.83
CA SER A 130 -7.72 16.15 -4.27
C SER A 130 -8.70 15.50 -3.31
N PHE A 131 -8.24 14.71 -2.34
CA PHE A 131 -9.13 14.09 -1.36
C PHE A 131 -9.72 15.14 -0.41
N GLU A 132 -11.04 15.21 -0.30
CA GLU A 132 -11.74 16.27 0.42
C GLU A 132 -12.18 15.88 1.84
N LYS A 133 -12.24 14.57 2.14
CA LYS A 133 -12.58 14.05 3.47
C LYS A 133 -11.32 13.98 4.36
N ASP A 134 -11.39 13.24 5.47
CA ASP A 134 -10.32 13.19 6.47
C ASP A 134 -9.01 12.68 5.90
N LYS A 135 -7.94 13.49 5.98
CA LYS A 135 -6.64 13.09 5.44
C LYS A 135 -5.46 13.41 6.33
N TYR A 136 -4.51 12.49 6.34
CA TYR A 136 -3.31 12.56 7.15
C TYR A 136 -2.09 12.25 6.28
N ARG A 137 -1.07 13.11 6.36
CA ARG A 137 0.24 12.87 5.74
C ARG A 137 1.25 12.57 6.84
N LEU A 138 1.83 11.37 6.77
CA LEU A 138 2.80 10.89 7.74
C LEU A 138 4.16 10.80 7.06
N LEU A 139 5.18 11.43 7.64
CA LEU A 139 6.48 11.61 7.01
C LEU A 139 7.52 10.59 7.48
N ASN A 140 7.28 9.94 8.62
CA ASN A 140 8.22 8.99 9.21
C ASN A 140 7.52 7.98 10.12
N ARG A 141 8.30 7.04 10.67
CA ARG A 141 7.79 5.99 11.57
C ARG A 141 7.19 6.53 12.87
N ASN A 142 7.72 7.63 13.42
CA ASN A 142 7.18 8.23 14.63
C ASN A 142 5.78 8.81 14.37
N ASP A 143 5.56 9.47 13.23
CA ASP A 143 4.24 9.96 12.84
C ASP A 143 3.22 8.81 12.75
N VAL A 144 3.62 7.66 12.16
CA VAL A 144 2.79 6.45 12.11
C VAL A 144 2.47 5.92 13.50
N ASN A 145 3.49 5.79 14.36
CA ASN A 145 3.30 5.26 15.70
C ASN A 145 2.41 6.18 16.54
N GLN A 146 2.55 7.49 16.39
CA GLN A 146 1.72 8.47 17.07
C GLN A 146 0.28 8.41 16.55
N PHE A 147 0.10 8.40 15.23
CA PHE A 147 -1.22 8.29 14.62
C PHE A 147 -2.00 7.05 15.07
N VAL A 148 -1.37 5.86 15.08
CA VAL A 148 -2.02 4.62 15.52
C VAL A 148 -2.43 4.68 16.99
N LYS A 149 -1.60 5.29 17.85
CA LYS A 149 -1.94 5.47 19.27
C LYS A 149 -3.14 6.39 19.45
N ASP A 150 -3.14 7.53 18.75
CA ASP A 150 -4.21 8.53 18.86
C ASP A 150 -5.52 8.01 18.26
N PHE A 151 -5.44 7.26 17.16
CA PHE A 151 -6.60 6.62 16.53
C PHE A 151 -7.23 5.59 17.47
N GLY A 152 -6.43 4.72 18.10
CA GLY A 152 -6.93 3.73 19.06
C GLY A 152 -7.44 4.32 20.38
N ALA A 153 -7.04 5.54 20.73
CA ALA A 153 -7.55 6.25 21.91
C ALA A 153 -8.85 7.04 21.64
N SER A 154 -9.24 7.18 20.37
CA SER A 154 -10.40 7.97 19.92
C SER A 154 -11.66 7.13 19.69
N ILE A 155 -11.59 5.81 19.91
CA ILE A 155 -12.68 4.83 19.79
C ILE A 155 -13.04 4.34 21.18
#